data_AF-A0A7C3PKG6-F1
#
_entry.id   AF-A0A7C3PKG6-F1
#
_cell.length_a   1.000
_cell.length_b   1.000
_cell.length_c   1.000
_cell.angle_alpha   90.00
_cell.angle_beta   90.00
_cell.angle_gamma   90.00
#
_symmetry.space_group_name_H-M   'P 1'
#
loop_
_entity.id
_entity.type
_entity.pdbx_description
1 polymer ?
#
loop_
_entity_poly.entity_id
_entity_poly.type
_entity_poly.pdbx_seq_one_letter_code
_entity_poly.pdbx_strand_id
1 'polypeptide(L)'
;MHDGRKLIPAVVAGLTLGIAGTVAISTALAAPTKKETPKESASEVFEQGKQAAADKDWPAALELFRKADKLKPRDPEIINALAFTTRKTGKLEEARELYLKALGLRPRFPEAREYLGECYLELAKEQLAMLKEYGDDAKEEYEALASAFKRMAAEVEGGSAEPAQPEWDPFR
;
A
#
# COMPACT_ATOMS: atom_id res chain seq x y z
N MET A 1 -20.06 -75.36 25.09
CA MET A 1 -20.19 -74.61 26.37
C MET A 1 -21.41 -73.71 26.20
N HIS A 2 -22.59 -74.33 26.29
CA HIS A 2 -23.56 -74.18 27.38
C HIS A 2 -24.17 -72.78 27.48
N ASP A 3 -25.36 -72.73 26.90
CA ASP A 3 -26.50 -71.84 27.08
C ASP A 3 -26.79 -71.57 28.57
N GLY A 4 -27.36 -70.40 28.85
CA GLY A 4 -27.55 -69.91 30.22
C GLY A 4 -28.54 -68.77 30.33
N ARG A 5 -29.68 -68.84 29.65
CA ARG A 5 -30.86 -68.05 30.04
C ARG A 5 -31.35 -68.56 31.40
N LYS A 6 -31.44 -67.67 32.39
CA LYS A 6 -32.33 -67.81 33.55
C LYS A 6 -33.34 -66.67 33.55
N LEU A 7 -34.59 -67.05 33.85
CA LEU A 7 -35.83 -66.29 33.79
C LEU A 7 -36.28 -65.89 35.21
N ILE A 8 -36.76 -64.62 35.36
CA ILE A 8 -37.99 -64.16 36.07
C ILE A 8 -38.03 -64.26 37.64
N PRO A 9 -38.71 -63.38 38.44
CA PRO A 9 -39.84 -62.47 38.15
C PRO A 9 -39.79 -60.99 38.59
N ALA A 10 -40.75 -60.26 38.02
CA ALA A 10 -41.24 -58.94 38.38
C ALA A 10 -41.94 -58.90 39.76
N VAL A 11 -41.90 -57.75 40.45
CA VAL A 11 -43.07 -57.18 41.17
C VAL A 11 -42.99 -55.64 41.13
N VAL A 12 -44.18 -55.09 40.90
CA VAL A 12 -44.61 -53.70 40.68
C VAL A 12 -44.75 -52.93 41.99
N ALA A 13 -44.61 -51.59 41.93
CA ALA A 13 -45.50 -50.58 42.52
C ALA A 13 -44.72 -49.44 43.21
N GLY A 14 -44.82 -48.25 42.61
CA GLY A 14 -44.32 -47.01 43.19
C GLY A 14 -44.81 -45.82 42.39
N LEU A 15 -46.13 -45.66 42.30
CA LEU A 15 -46.75 -44.46 41.74
C LEU A 15 -46.51 -43.30 42.72
N THR A 16 -45.61 -42.37 42.40
CA THR A 16 -45.65 -41.03 43.00
C THR A 16 -45.66 -40.00 41.89
N LEU A 17 -46.75 -39.23 41.89
CA LEU A 17 -47.03 -38.12 41.00
C LEU A 17 -46.09 -36.96 41.40
N GLY A 18 -45.18 -36.57 40.52
CA GLY A 18 -44.26 -35.44 40.73
C GLY A 18 -44.15 -34.60 39.46
N ILE A 19 -44.69 -33.38 39.53
CA ILE A 19 -44.80 -32.41 38.45
C ILE A 19 -43.45 -31.71 38.20
N ALA A 20 -43.21 -31.37 36.94
CA ALA A 20 -42.33 -30.33 36.41
C ALA A 20 -40.81 -30.53 36.42
N GLY A 21 -40.25 -30.50 35.20
CA GLY A 21 -38.87 -30.10 34.97
C GLY A 21 -38.11 -30.97 33.99
N THR A 22 -38.52 -31.05 32.71
CA THR A 22 -37.57 -31.43 31.68
C THR A 22 -36.53 -30.31 31.58
N VAL A 23 -35.38 -30.47 32.22
CA VAL A 23 -34.19 -29.71 31.85
C VAL A 23 -33.77 -30.24 30.49
N ALA A 24 -34.23 -29.60 29.43
CA ALA A 24 -33.58 -29.72 28.14
C ALA A 24 -32.18 -29.14 28.31
N ILE A 25 -31.19 -30.00 28.54
CA ILE A 25 -29.79 -29.62 28.37
C ILE A 25 -29.62 -29.42 26.86
N SER A 26 -29.91 -28.21 26.39
CA SER A 26 -29.49 -27.76 25.08
C SER A 26 -27.97 -27.73 25.08
N THR A 27 -27.34 -28.85 24.71
CA THR A 27 -25.97 -28.86 24.23
C THR A 27 -25.99 -28.15 22.89
N ALA A 28 -25.96 -26.82 22.93
CA ALA A 28 -25.62 -26.04 21.76
C ALA A 28 -24.20 -26.44 21.37
N LEU A 29 -24.05 -27.23 20.30
CA LEU A 29 -22.78 -27.29 19.59
C LEU A 29 -22.49 -25.86 19.14
N ALA A 30 -21.59 -25.18 19.85
CA ALA A 30 -20.95 -24.00 19.31
C ALA A 30 -20.23 -24.45 18.03
N ALA A 31 -20.81 -24.14 16.87
CA ALA A 31 -20.14 -24.31 15.60
C ALA A 31 -18.77 -23.64 15.69
N PRO A 32 -17.70 -24.24 15.14
CA PRO A 32 -16.39 -23.61 15.15
C PRO A 32 -16.55 -22.27 14.45
N THR A 33 -16.44 -21.18 15.21
CA THR A 33 -16.36 -19.84 14.65
C THR A 33 -15.09 -19.86 13.81
N LYS A 34 -15.28 -19.84 12.49
CA LYS A 34 -14.21 -19.61 11.54
C LYS A 34 -13.55 -18.32 12.05
N LYS A 35 -12.32 -18.41 12.58
CA LYS A 35 -11.55 -17.23 12.95
C LYS A 35 -11.48 -16.40 11.68
N GLU A 36 -12.30 -15.37 11.60
CA GLU A 36 -12.23 -14.41 10.52
C GLU A 36 -10.88 -13.74 10.72
N THR A 37 -9.91 -14.14 9.88
CA THR A 37 -8.67 -13.41 9.73
C THR A 37 -9.03 -11.94 9.54
N PRO A 38 -8.48 -11.00 10.34
CA PRO A 38 -8.78 -9.59 10.19
C PRO A 38 -8.62 -9.22 8.71
N LYS A 39 -9.69 -8.68 8.11
CA LYS A 39 -9.65 -8.21 6.73
C LYS A 39 -8.72 -7.01 6.72
N GLU A 40 -7.50 -7.24 6.24
CA GLU A 40 -6.43 -6.25 6.17
C GLU A 40 -6.94 -4.93 5.60
N SER A 41 -6.76 -3.85 6.34
CA SER A 41 -7.29 -2.55 5.96
C SER A 41 -6.34 -1.84 4.99
N ALA A 42 -6.88 -0.96 4.13
CA ALA A 42 -6.04 -0.17 3.23
C ALA A 42 -4.98 0.65 3.99
N SER A 43 -5.33 1.14 5.19
CA SER A 43 -4.42 1.91 6.04
C SER A 43 -3.25 1.05 6.54
N GLU A 44 -3.50 -0.16 7.03
CA GLU A 44 -2.43 -1.06 7.49
C GLU A 44 -1.49 -1.45 6.34
N VAL A 45 -2.04 -1.78 5.17
CA VAL A 45 -1.23 -2.09 3.99
C VAL A 45 -0.42 -0.88 3.55
N PHE A 46 -1.02 0.31 3.60
CA PHE A 46 -0.34 1.56 3.26
C PHE A 46 0.84 1.83 4.20
N GLU A 47 0.66 1.70 5.51
CA GLU A 47 1.74 1.85 6.49
C GLU A 47 2.87 0.85 6.28
N GLN A 48 2.55 -0.41 5.96
CA GLN A 48 3.59 -1.40 5.58
C GLN A 48 4.34 -0.96 4.32
N GLY A 49 3.64 -0.43 3.32
CA GLY A 49 4.26 0.08 2.09
C GLY A 49 5.20 1.25 2.37
N LYS A 50 4.81 2.15 3.26
CA LYS A 50 5.64 3.27 3.73
C LYS A 50 6.92 2.77 4.39
N GLN A 51 6.80 1.77 5.27
CA GLN A 51 7.95 1.15 5.92
C GLN A 51 8.90 0.50 4.90
N ALA A 52 8.37 -0.30 3.98
CA ALA A 52 9.18 -0.91 2.92
C ALA A 52 9.89 0.14 2.05
N ALA A 53 9.22 1.25 1.74
CA ALA A 53 9.81 2.35 0.99
C ALA A 53 10.89 3.10 1.80
N ALA A 54 10.72 3.28 3.11
CA ALA A 54 11.75 3.81 4.01
C ALA A 54 12.99 2.91 4.04
N ASP A 55 12.78 1.59 4.04
CA ASP A 55 13.84 0.57 3.94
C ASP A 55 14.44 0.47 2.53
N LYS A 56 13.93 1.25 1.57
CA LYS A 56 14.29 1.24 0.13
C LYS A 56 14.04 -0.11 -0.55
N ASP A 57 13.20 -0.95 0.03
CA ASP A 57 12.66 -2.14 -0.62
C ASP A 57 11.54 -1.71 -1.59
N TRP A 58 11.95 -1.12 -2.71
CA TRP A 58 11.04 -0.62 -3.73
C TRP A 58 10.11 -1.70 -4.31
N PRO A 59 10.58 -2.95 -4.55
CA PRO A 59 9.70 -4.03 -4.97
C PRO A 59 8.58 -4.30 -3.95
N ALA A 60 8.90 -4.43 -2.66
CA ALA A 60 7.90 -4.66 -1.63
C ALA A 60 6.94 -3.47 -1.48
N ALA A 61 7.48 -2.25 -1.47
CA ALA A 61 6.68 -1.02 -1.40
C ALA A 61 5.69 -0.91 -2.57
N LEU A 62 6.11 -1.20 -3.81
CA LEU A 62 5.21 -1.19 -4.98
C LEU A 62 4.05 -2.18 -4.82
N GLU A 63 4.33 -3.40 -4.37
CA GLU A 63 3.29 -4.42 -4.16
C GLU A 63 2.31 -4.01 -3.07
N LEU A 64 2.82 -3.48 -1.95
CA LEU A 64 2.00 -2.99 -0.84
C LEU A 64 1.15 -1.80 -1.26
N PHE A 65 1.71 -0.80 -1.92
CA PHE A 65 0.94 0.35 -2.39
C PHE A 65 -0.09 -0.01 -3.47
N ARG A 66 0.20 -0.98 -4.36
CA ARG A 66 -0.78 -1.49 -5.32
C ARG A 66 -1.94 -2.20 -4.62
N LYS A 67 -1.64 -2.95 -3.57
CA LYS A 67 -2.65 -3.59 -2.73
C LYS A 67 -3.48 -2.55 -1.98
N ALA A 68 -2.86 -1.50 -1.44
CA ALA A 68 -3.55 -0.39 -0.81
C ALA A 68 -4.50 0.33 -1.79
N ASP A 69 -4.07 0.59 -3.04
CA ASP A 69 -4.92 1.23 -4.08
C ASP A 69 -6.09 0.32 -4.47
N LYS A 70 -5.91 -1.01 -4.51
CA LYS A 70 -7.02 -1.96 -4.71
C LYS A 70 -8.04 -1.91 -3.57
N LEU A 71 -7.59 -1.72 -2.33
CA LEU A 71 -8.45 -1.67 -1.15
C LEU A 71 -9.15 -0.31 -1.00
N LYS A 72 -8.47 0.78 -1.37
CA LYS A 72 -8.98 2.15 -1.33
C LYS A 72 -8.62 2.90 -2.62
N PRO A 73 -9.36 2.64 -3.72
CA PRO A 73 -9.05 3.25 -5.00
C PRO A 73 -9.31 4.76 -4.97
N ARG A 74 -8.55 5.50 -5.79
CA ARG A 74 -8.65 6.97 -5.93
C ARG A 74 -8.26 7.74 -4.67
N ASP A 75 -7.45 7.15 -3.80
CA ASP A 75 -6.80 7.88 -2.72
C ASP A 75 -5.55 8.61 -3.24
N PRO A 76 -5.48 9.95 -3.16
CA PRO A 76 -4.33 10.70 -3.66
C PRO A 76 -3.02 10.38 -2.94
N GLU A 77 -3.04 10.02 -1.66
CA GLU A 77 -1.82 9.67 -0.89
C GLU A 77 -1.24 8.35 -1.35
N ILE A 78 -2.10 7.34 -1.53
CA ILE A 78 -1.69 6.03 -2.05
C ILE A 78 -1.16 6.16 -3.49
N ILE A 79 -1.84 6.92 -4.35
CA ILE A 79 -1.40 7.14 -5.73
C ILE A 79 -0.07 7.90 -5.78
N ASN A 80 0.15 8.87 -4.89
CA ASN A 80 1.41 9.59 -4.79
C ASN A 80 2.55 8.69 -4.28
N ALA A 81 2.28 7.81 -3.31
CA ALA A 81 3.25 6.84 -2.84
C ALA A 81 3.62 5.81 -3.93
N LEU A 82 2.64 5.37 -4.72
CA LEU A 82 2.88 4.59 -5.93
C LEU A 82 3.78 5.34 -6.91
N ALA A 83 3.46 6.60 -7.22
CA ALA A 83 4.25 7.43 -8.13
C ALA A 83 5.70 7.59 -7.66
N PHE A 84 5.89 7.90 -6.37
CA PHE A 84 7.20 7.98 -5.72
C PHE A 84 8.00 6.70 -5.86
N THR A 85 7.40 5.58 -5.51
CA THR A 85 8.09 4.28 -5.56
C THR A 85 8.39 3.89 -7.00
N THR A 86 7.47 4.13 -7.94
CA THR A 86 7.66 3.91 -9.37
C THR A 86 8.83 4.75 -9.92
N ARG A 87 8.94 6.03 -9.52
CA ARG A 87 10.09 6.89 -9.88
C ARG A 87 11.40 6.33 -9.35
N LYS A 88 11.43 5.89 -8.08
CA LYS A 88 12.64 5.29 -7.48
C LYS A 88 13.09 3.99 -8.17
N THR A 89 12.21 3.35 -8.95
CA THR A 89 12.56 2.20 -9.81
C THR A 89 12.91 2.56 -11.25
N GLY A 90 13.04 3.84 -11.59
CA GLY A 90 13.44 4.33 -12.92
C GLY A 90 12.31 4.35 -13.98
N LYS A 91 11.06 4.07 -13.59
CA LYS A 91 9.92 4.09 -14.51
C LYS A 91 9.31 5.49 -14.57
N LEU A 92 10.06 6.44 -15.10
CA LEU A 92 9.79 7.87 -14.92
C LEU A 92 8.47 8.31 -15.59
N GLU A 93 8.14 7.82 -16.78
CA GLU A 93 6.89 8.15 -17.46
C GLU A 93 5.67 7.63 -16.69
N GLU A 94 5.73 6.40 -16.17
CA GLU A 94 4.66 5.82 -15.35
C GLU A 94 4.49 6.64 -14.05
N ALA A 95 5.60 7.02 -13.41
CA ALA A 95 5.57 7.87 -12.23
C ALA A 95 4.93 9.23 -12.51
N ARG A 96 5.28 9.88 -13.63
CA ARG A 96 4.69 11.15 -14.06
C ARG A 96 3.17 11.07 -14.17
N GLU A 97 2.65 10.05 -14.84
CA GLU A 97 1.20 9.87 -14.99
C GLU A 97 0.50 9.65 -13.65
N LEU A 98 1.13 8.90 -12.72
CA LEU A 98 0.60 8.69 -11.38
C LEU A 98 0.60 9.99 -10.55
N TYR A 99 1.65 10.80 -10.60
CA TYR A 99 1.67 12.11 -9.96
C TYR A 99 0.58 13.04 -10.50
N LEU A 100 0.41 13.11 -11.82
CA LEU A 100 -0.65 13.89 -12.46
C LEU A 100 -2.04 13.39 -12.03
N LYS A 101 -2.22 12.08 -11.89
CA LYS A 101 -3.46 11.49 -11.36
C LYS A 101 -3.71 11.89 -9.90
N ALA A 102 -2.69 11.85 -9.04
CA ALA A 102 -2.81 12.29 -7.65
C ALA A 102 -3.19 13.78 -7.55
N LEU A 103 -2.58 14.63 -8.38
CA LEU A 103 -2.88 16.07 -8.45
C LEU A 103 -4.26 16.35 -9.06
N GLY A 104 -4.74 15.52 -9.97
CA GLY A 104 -6.11 15.59 -10.49
C GLY A 104 -7.16 15.30 -9.40
N LEU A 105 -6.83 14.46 -8.42
CA LEU A 105 -7.69 14.15 -7.27
C LEU A 105 -7.55 15.19 -6.15
N ARG A 106 -6.33 15.66 -5.89
CA ARG A 106 -6.02 16.69 -4.88
C ARG A 106 -5.11 17.78 -5.49
N PRO A 107 -5.67 18.86 -6.06
CA PRO A 107 -4.87 19.90 -6.73
C PRO A 107 -3.92 20.68 -5.82
N ARG A 108 -4.25 20.76 -4.52
CA ARG A 108 -3.42 21.36 -3.45
C ARG A 108 -2.70 20.24 -2.68
N PHE A 109 -1.75 19.60 -3.34
CA PHE A 109 -0.94 18.53 -2.76
C PHE A 109 0.56 18.86 -2.95
N PRO A 110 1.19 19.57 -1.99
CA PRO A 110 2.56 20.05 -2.10
C PRO A 110 3.58 18.95 -2.40
N GLU A 111 3.50 17.83 -1.69
CA GLU A 111 4.43 16.70 -1.81
C GLU A 111 4.38 16.09 -3.22
N ALA A 112 3.18 15.90 -3.79
CA ALA A 112 3.03 15.43 -5.16
C ALA A 112 3.56 16.43 -6.21
N ARG A 113 3.50 17.75 -5.92
CA ARG A 113 4.07 18.77 -6.82
C ARG A 113 5.59 18.77 -6.76
N GLU A 114 6.16 18.70 -5.56
CA GLU A 114 7.61 18.56 -5.35
C GLU A 114 8.13 17.35 -6.13
N TYR A 115 7.52 16.19 -5.93
CA TYR A 115 7.95 14.97 -6.61
C TYR A 115 7.75 14.95 -8.11
N LEU A 116 6.66 15.53 -8.60
CA LEU A 116 6.46 15.68 -10.03
C LEU A 116 7.56 16.56 -10.64
N GLY A 117 7.98 17.61 -9.93
CA GLY A 117 9.13 18.44 -10.30
C GLY A 117 10.42 17.63 -10.38
N GLU A 118 10.73 16.84 -9.35
CA GLU A 118 11.89 15.93 -9.37
C GLU A 118 11.81 14.94 -10.53
N CYS A 119 10.63 14.38 -10.79
CA CYS A 119 10.40 13.46 -11.91
C CYS A 119 10.68 14.13 -13.27
N TYR A 120 10.27 15.39 -13.46
CA TYR A 120 10.59 16.13 -14.68
C TYR A 120 12.09 16.40 -14.84
N LEU A 121 12.80 16.68 -13.75
CA LEU A 121 14.25 16.83 -13.78
C LEU A 121 14.96 15.53 -14.17
N GLU A 122 14.51 14.38 -13.65
CA GLU A 122 15.05 13.07 -14.02
C GLU A 122 14.76 12.74 -15.49
N LEU A 123 13.53 12.96 -15.98
CA LEU A 123 13.17 12.78 -17.39
C LEU A 123 14.04 13.65 -18.31
N ALA A 124 14.23 14.91 -17.96
CA ALA A 124 15.07 15.81 -18.74
C ALA A 124 16.56 15.40 -18.70
N LYS A 125 17.04 14.81 -17.60
CA LYS A 125 18.40 14.26 -17.52
C LYS A 125 18.57 13.05 -18.44
N GLU A 126 17.57 12.19 -18.58
CA GLU A 126 17.61 11.08 -19.55
C GLU A 126 17.71 11.60 -20.98
N GLN A 127 16.95 12.63 -21.33
CA GLN A 127 17.06 13.25 -22.66
C GLN A 127 18.43 13.89 -22.88
N LEU A 128 18.98 14.55 -21.85
CA LEU A 128 20.33 15.10 -21.94
C LEU A 128 21.39 14.01 -22.15
N ALA A 129 21.24 12.85 -21.51
CA ALA A 129 22.12 11.71 -21.73
C ALA A 129 21.99 11.16 -23.16
N MET A 130 20.77 11.03 -23.69
CA MET A 130 20.54 10.62 -25.08
C MET A 130 21.17 11.58 -26.09
N LEU A 131 21.00 12.90 -25.90
CA LEU A 131 21.62 13.91 -26.76
C LEU A 131 23.16 13.80 -26.74
N LYS A 132 23.74 13.47 -25.58
CA LYS A 132 25.19 13.29 -25.46
C LYS A 132 25.69 12.11 -26.30
N GLU A 133 24.94 11.00 -26.36
CA GLU A 133 25.29 9.82 -27.15
C GLU A 133 25.26 10.08 -28.66
N TYR A 134 24.49 11.07 -29.12
CA TYR A 134 24.44 11.47 -30.52
C TYR A 134 25.69 12.24 -30.98
N GLY A 135 26.51 12.74 -30.05
CA GLY A 135 27.77 13.41 -30.37
C GLY A 135 27.59 14.73 -31.12
N ASP A 136 28.38 14.93 -32.17
CA ASP A 136 28.39 16.18 -32.94
C ASP A 136 27.04 16.48 -33.62
N ASP A 137 26.23 15.45 -33.91
CA ASP A 137 24.93 15.58 -34.57
C ASP A 137 23.87 16.27 -33.71
N ALA A 138 24.05 16.33 -32.38
CA ALA A 138 23.10 16.94 -31.45
C ALA A 138 23.75 17.91 -30.45
N LYS A 139 24.93 18.44 -30.81
CA LYS A 139 25.74 19.29 -29.93
C LYS A 139 24.97 20.55 -29.51
N GLU A 140 24.29 21.21 -30.45
CA GLU A 140 23.55 22.45 -30.18
C GLU A 140 22.38 22.20 -29.21
N GLU A 141 21.63 21.11 -29.42
CA GLU A 141 20.51 20.70 -28.57
C GLU A 141 20.99 20.31 -27.17
N TYR A 142 22.11 19.57 -27.07
CA TYR A 142 22.73 19.23 -25.80
C TYR A 142 23.11 20.49 -25.02
N GLU A 143 23.81 21.43 -25.66
CA GLU A 143 24.23 22.69 -25.03
C GLU A 143 23.03 23.55 -24.61
N ALA A 144 21.96 23.57 -25.42
CA ALA A 144 20.74 24.29 -25.11
C ALA A 144 20.03 23.73 -23.87
N LEU A 145 19.84 22.41 -23.79
CA LEU A 145 19.20 21.76 -22.63
C LEU A 145 20.07 21.87 -21.37
N ALA A 146 21.39 21.68 -21.49
CA ALA A 146 22.33 21.87 -20.39
C ALA A 146 22.28 23.32 -19.85
N SER A 147 22.17 24.30 -20.74
CA SER A 147 22.04 25.71 -20.36
C SER A 147 20.70 26.03 -19.71
N ALA A 148 19.61 25.35 -20.12
CA ALA A 148 18.31 25.48 -19.46
C ALA A 148 18.37 24.98 -18.00
N PHE A 149 19.01 23.85 -17.73
CA PHE A 149 19.23 23.37 -16.35
C PHE A 149 19.99 24.38 -15.49
N LYS A 150 21.08 24.95 -16.02
CA LYS A 150 21.88 25.94 -15.29
C LYS A 150 21.08 27.19 -14.92
N ARG A 151 20.23 27.67 -15.84
CA ARG A 151 19.35 28.82 -15.58
C ARG A 151 18.35 28.54 -14.48
N MET A 152 17.67 27.39 -14.53
CA MET A 152 16.71 27.00 -13.49
C MET A 152 17.37 26.90 -12.10
N ALA A 153 18.58 26.32 -12.02
CA ALA A 153 19.31 26.23 -10.77
C ALA A 153 19.63 27.62 -10.19
N ALA A 154 20.10 28.56 -11.02
CA ALA A 154 20.40 29.93 -10.61
C ALA A 154 19.15 30.71 -10.16
N GLU A 155 17.99 30.49 -10.79
CA GLU A 155 16.72 31.11 -10.37
C GLU A 155 16.27 30.63 -8.99
N VAL A 156 16.44 29.33 -8.68
CA VAL A 156 16.11 28.78 -7.37
C VAL A 156 17.07 29.28 -6.28
N GLU A 157 18.37 29.34 -6.58
CA GLU A 157 19.38 29.86 -5.64
C GLU A 157 19.24 31.37 -5.37
N GLY A 158 18.91 32.15 -6.41
CA GLY A 158 18.65 33.59 -6.30
C GLY A 158 17.34 33.94 -5.58
N GLY A 159 16.45 32.96 -5.44
CA GLY A 159 15.16 33.06 -4.76
C GLY A 159 15.15 32.40 -3.38
N SER A 160 16.05 32.81 -2.47
CA SER A 160 15.98 32.50 -1.02
C SER A 160 15.57 31.03 -0.68
N ALA A 161 16.39 30.05 -1.06
CA ALA A 161 16.22 28.69 -0.55
C ALA A 161 16.66 28.63 0.93
N GLU A 162 15.70 28.52 1.84
CA GLU A 162 15.95 28.24 3.26
C GLU A 162 16.60 26.83 3.38
N PRO A 163 17.66 26.64 4.19
CA PRO A 163 18.40 25.38 4.23
C PRO A 163 17.50 24.22 4.67
N ALA A 164 17.58 23.10 3.94
CA ALA A 164 16.85 21.87 4.22
C ALA A 164 17.08 21.42 5.68
N GLN A 165 15.99 21.35 6.46
CA GLN A 165 15.95 20.73 7.78
C GLN A 165 16.16 19.20 7.65
N PRO A 166 16.73 18.52 8.66
CA PRO A 166 17.25 17.16 8.52
C PRO A 166 16.16 16.08 8.52
N GLU A 167 16.45 15.04 7.72
CA GLU A 167 15.75 13.76 7.54
C GLU A 167 14.26 13.86 7.20
N TRP A 168 14.03 14.09 5.91
CA TRP A 168 12.74 14.08 5.27
C TRP A 168 12.19 12.64 5.19
N ASP A 169 11.04 12.41 5.83
CA ASP A 169 10.24 11.19 5.73
C ASP A 169 9.16 11.41 4.65
N PRO A 170 9.21 10.68 3.50
CA PRO A 170 8.24 10.83 2.42
C PRO A 170 6.78 10.56 2.81
N PHE A 171 6.52 10.05 4.02
CA PHE A 171 5.23 9.48 4.41
C PHE A 171 4.70 9.90 5.79
N ARG A 172 5.19 11.00 6.35
CA ARG A 172 4.74 11.51 7.65
C ARG A 172 3.26 11.92 7.67
#